data_AF-A0A2S8J680-F1
#
_entry.id   AF-A0A2S8J680-F1
#
_cell.length_a   1.000
_cell.length_b   1.000
_cell.length_c   1.000
_cell.angle_alpha   90.00
_cell.angle_beta   90.00
_cell.angle_gamma   90.00
#
_symmetry.space_group_name_H-M   'P 1'
#
loop_
_entity.id
_entity.type
_entity.pdbx_description
1 polymer ?
#
loop_
_entity_poly.entity_id
_entity_poly.type
_entity_poly.pdbx_seq_one_letter_code
_entity_poly.pdbx_strand_id
1 'polypeptide(L)'
;MEKNRTGLGQEVDVPMVDAMIGFNLVEHFGGHTFVPVEENFGWARVLTPERVPHQTADGWISHENAYVLDQGLITKREHPTEGEYYATRTPFAMSRTPISFSRHGPLLGEDTFTILEDLGYSADRVHALADASVVTATSPQATSS
;
A
#
# COMPACT_ATOMS: atom_id res chain seq x y z
N MET A 1 9.75 17.00 34.79
CA MET A 1 9.35 17.68 36.04
C MET A 1 9.85 16.94 37.28
N GLU A 2 9.76 15.60 37.35
CA GLU A 2 10.17 14.86 38.56
C GLU A 2 11.68 14.64 38.70
N LYS A 3 12.41 14.34 37.61
CA LYS A 3 13.88 14.21 37.61
C LYS A 3 14.62 15.44 38.15
N ASN A 4 14.10 16.64 37.87
CA ASN A 4 14.69 17.90 38.36
C ASN A 4 14.40 18.17 39.84
N ARG A 5 13.42 17.46 40.44
CA ARG A 5 13.03 17.61 41.85
C ARG A 5 13.61 16.51 42.74
N THR A 6 13.63 15.27 42.27
CA THR A 6 13.98 14.10 43.08
C THR A 6 15.24 13.37 42.59
N GLY A 7 15.79 13.77 41.43
CA GLY A 7 16.98 13.15 40.84
C GLY A 7 16.76 11.78 40.18
N LEU A 8 15.57 11.20 40.31
CA LEU A 8 15.23 9.88 39.77
C LEU A 8 14.56 9.99 38.38
N GLY A 9 14.88 9.05 37.50
CA GLY A 9 14.23 8.91 36.19
C GLY A 9 12.81 8.35 36.33
N GLN A 10 11.96 8.63 35.33
CA GLN A 10 10.64 8.03 35.22
C GLN A 10 10.55 7.28 33.91
N GLU A 11 9.94 6.10 33.97
CA GLU A 11 9.54 5.33 32.81
C GLU A 11 8.06 5.61 32.54
N VAL A 12 7.72 5.87 31.29
CA VAL A 12 6.34 6.07 30.83
C VAL A 12 6.10 5.04 29.75
N ASP A 13 5.20 4.11 30.01
CA ASP A 13 4.76 3.15 29.02
C ASP A 13 3.51 3.70 28.33
N VAL A 14 3.58 3.86 27.00
CA VAL A 14 2.46 4.30 26.18
C VAL A 14 2.20 3.17 25.18
N PRO A 15 1.09 2.44 25.32
CA PRO A 15 0.74 1.38 24.38
C PRO A 15 0.68 1.95 22.96
N MET A 16 1.39 1.32 22.03
CA MET A 16 1.36 1.75 20.62
C MET A 16 -0.06 1.78 20.06
N VAL A 17 -0.93 0.88 20.52
CA VAL A 17 -2.35 0.87 20.16
C VAL A 17 -3.06 2.17 20.56
N ASP A 18 -2.84 2.66 21.78
CA ASP A 18 -3.48 3.88 22.29
C ASP A 18 -2.93 5.12 21.58
N ALA A 19 -1.63 5.16 21.31
CA ALA A 19 -1.01 6.22 20.53
C ALA A 19 -1.55 6.25 19.08
N MET A 20 -1.68 5.08 18.45
CA MET A 20 -2.22 4.98 17.10
C MET A 20 -3.71 5.33 17.05
N ILE A 21 -4.50 4.92 18.04
CA ILE A 21 -5.92 5.30 18.17
C ILE A 21 -6.02 6.83 18.28
N GLY A 22 -5.28 7.46 19.19
CA GLY A 22 -5.30 8.90 19.38
C GLY A 22 -4.90 9.69 18.12
N PHE A 23 -3.86 9.25 17.42
CA PHE A 23 -3.42 9.91 16.18
C PHE A 23 -4.39 9.70 15.01
N ASN A 24 -4.78 8.45 14.75
CA ASN A 24 -5.58 8.13 13.55
C ASN A 24 -7.03 8.60 13.69
N LEU A 25 -7.64 8.47 14.87
CA LEU A 25 -9.03 8.90 15.07
C LEU A 25 -9.14 10.41 14.94
N VAL A 26 -8.23 11.20 15.50
CA VAL A 26 -8.31 12.67 15.38
C VAL A 26 -8.17 13.12 13.92
N GLU A 27 -7.18 12.59 13.19
CA GLU A 27 -6.95 12.98 11.79
C GLU A 27 -8.07 12.51 10.83
N HIS A 28 -8.67 11.33 11.06
CA HIS A 28 -9.68 10.76 10.16
C HIS A 28 -11.12 11.05 10.58
N PHE A 29 -11.42 11.26 11.86
CA PHE A 29 -12.74 11.73 12.28
C PHE A 29 -12.93 13.21 11.96
N GLY A 30 -11.84 13.99 11.91
CA GLY A 30 -11.91 15.41 11.59
C GLY A 30 -12.94 16.09 12.47
N GLY A 31 -13.83 16.88 11.88
CA GLY A 31 -14.88 17.56 12.63
C GLY A 31 -16.08 16.74 13.06
N HIS A 32 -16.13 15.43 12.81
CA HIS A 32 -17.05 14.53 13.53
C HIS A 32 -16.67 14.34 15.00
N THR A 33 -15.49 14.81 15.40
CA THR A 33 -15.07 14.80 16.81
C THR A 33 -15.78 15.87 17.64
N PHE A 34 -16.35 16.91 17.02
CA PHE A 34 -17.01 18.03 17.71
C PHE A 34 -18.50 17.76 17.99
N VAL A 35 -19.01 18.39 19.05
CA VAL A 35 -20.44 18.40 19.40
C VAL A 35 -20.91 19.85 19.58
N PRO A 36 -21.77 20.39 18.70
CA PRO A 36 -22.33 19.76 17.50
C PRO A 36 -21.26 19.52 16.41
N VAL A 37 -21.52 18.58 15.49
CA VAL A 37 -20.60 18.23 14.39
C VAL A 37 -20.30 19.47 13.56
N GLU A 38 -19.02 19.78 13.35
CA GLU A 38 -18.58 21.00 12.65
C GLU A 38 -18.28 20.75 11.17
N GLU A 39 -17.69 19.60 10.82
CA GLU A 39 -17.33 19.22 9.45
C GLU A 39 -17.37 17.70 9.26
N ASN A 40 -17.17 17.23 8.03
CA ASN A 40 -17.25 15.81 7.68
C ASN A 40 -15.95 15.05 8.01
N PHE A 41 -15.94 13.73 7.76
CA PHE A 41 -14.78 12.88 8.04
C PHE A 41 -13.57 13.28 7.20
N GLY A 42 -12.39 13.07 7.79
CA GLY A 42 -11.10 13.21 7.16
C GLY A 42 -10.56 14.64 7.16
N TRP A 43 -9.27 14.74 6.83
CA TRP A 43 -8.58 16.02 6.85
C TRP A 43 -8.99 16.88 5.65
N ALA A 44 -9.69 17.98 5.90
CA ALA A 44 -10.28 18.85 4.88
C ALA A 44 -9.27 19.29 3.79
N ARG A 45 -8.00 19.49 4.14
CA ARG A 45 -6.95 19.87 3.18
C ARG A 45 -6.59 18.78 2.18
N VAL A 46 -6.82 17.51 2.51
CA VAL A 46 -6.53 16.34 1.64
C VAL A 46 -7.70 16.02 0.74
N LEU A 47 -8.92 16.15 1.26
CA LEU A 47 -10.14 15.73 0.58
C LEU A 47 -10.75 16.81 -0.31
N THR A 48 -10.08 17.95 -0.49
CA THR A 48 -10.52 18.97 -1.46
C THR A 48 -10.59 18.38 -2.86
N PRO A 49 -11.67 18.59 -3.64
CA PRO A 49 -11.79 18.07 -5.00
C PRO A 49 -10.62 18.44 -5.92
N GLU A 50 -9.93 19.54 -5.63
CA GLU A 50 -8.77 20.03 -6.36
C GLU A 50 -7.49 19.23 -6.10
N ARG A 51 -7.48 18.27 -5.16
CA ARG A 51 -6.33 17.36 -4.89
C ARG A 51 -6.21 16.26 -5.94
N VAL A 52 -6.22 16.66 -7.21
CA VAL A 52 -6.02 15.78 -8.36
C VAL A 52 -4.81 16.26 -9.16
N PRO A 53 -4.17 15.40 -9.97
CA PRO A 53 -3.20 15.87 -10.95
C PRO A 53 -3.82 16.97 -11.81
N HIS A 54 -3.03 17.99 -12.14
CA HIS A 54 -3.46 19.07 -13.02
C HIS A 54 -2.74 18.99 -14.37
N GLN A 55 -3.46 19.37 -15.43
CA GLN A 55 -2.87 19.56 -16.74
C GLN A 55 -2.01 20.83 -16.77
N THR A 56 -0.86 20.71 -17.42
CA THR A 56 0.11 21.74 -17.71
C THR A 56 0.17 21.97 -19.23
N ALA A 57 0.92 22.98 -19.69
CA ALA A 57 1.03 23.29 -21.12
C ALA A 57 1.64 22.14 -21.95
N ASP A 58 2.35 21.23 -21.29
CA ASP A 58 3.13 20.14 -21.84
C ASP A 58 2.63 18.74 -21.42
N GLY A 59 1.44 18.63 -20.83
CA GLY A 59 0.85 17.33 -20.43
C GLY A 59 0.21 17.38 -19.04
N TRP A 60 0.45 16.37 -18.21
CA TRP A 60 0.08 16.34 -16.79
C TRP A 60 1.28 16.49 -15.86
N ILE A 61 1.11 17.23 -14.76
CA ILE A 61 2.18 17.50 -13.77
C ILE A 61 2.81 16.24 -13.15
N SER A 62 2.11 15.10 -13.15
CA SER A 62 2.57 13.85 -12.56
C SER A 62 3.17 12.91 -13.61
N HIS A 63 2.33 12.15 -14.29
CA HIS A 63 2.72 10.96 -15.05
C HIS A 63 3.17 11.23 -16.49
N GLU A 64 3.10 12.48 -16.96
CA GLU A 64 3.61 12.91 -18.27
C GLU A 64 4.76 13.90 -18.15
N ASN A 65 5.04 14.40 -16.95
CA ASN A 65 6.12 15.35 -16.72
C ASN A 65 7.47 14.68 -16.97
N ALA A 66 8.27 15.27 -17.86
CA ALA A 66 9.55 14.71 -18.29
C ALA A 66 10.53 14.50 -17.13
N TYR A 67 10.57 15.40 -16.15
CA TYR A 67 11.44 15.24 -14.97
C TYR A 67 10.99 14.05 -14.10
N VAL A 68 9.68 13.89 -13.88
CA VAL A 68 9.14 12.79 -13.07
C VAL A 68 9.44 11.43 -13.70
N LEU A 69 9.33 11.34 -15.03
CA LEU A 69 9.62 10.13 -15.80
C LEU A 69 11.13 9.85 -15.89
N ASP A 70 11.95 10.86 -16.19
CA ASP A 70 13.41 10.74 -16.33
C ASP A 70 14.08 10.32 -15.02
N GLN A 71 13.64 10.88 -13.89
CA GLN A 71 14.12 10.48 -12.57
C GLN A 71 13.58 9.12 -12.10
N GLY A 72 12.72 8.51 -12.91
CA GLY A 72 12.06 7.24 -12.61
C GLY A 72 11.19 7.30 -11.37
N LEU A 73 10.67 8.48 -10.98
CA LEU A 73 9.79 8.62 -9.81
C LEU A 73 8.46 7.93 -10.06
N ILE A 74 7.96 8.03 -11.29
CA ILE A 74 6.82 7.28 -11.80
C ILE A 74 7.31 6.49 -13.00
N THR A 75 6.96 5.20 -13.06
CA THR A 75 7.33 4.29 -14.13
C THR A 75 6.07 3.67 -14.73
N LYS A 76 5.97 3.60 -16.05
CA LYS A 76 4.94 2.81 -16.72
C LYS A 76 5.27 1.33 -16.62
N ARG A 77 4.28 0.52 -16.30
CA ARG A 77 4.35 -0.94 -16.25
C ARG A 77 3.13 -1.52 -16.93
N GLU A 78 3.23 -2.74 -17.43
CA GLU A 78 2.13 -3.45 -18.04
C GLU A 78 1.69 -4.57 -17.10
N HIS A 79 0.41 -4.61 -16.74
CA HIS A 79 -0.17 -5.74 -16.02
C HIS A 79 -0.79 -6.72 -17.02
N PRO A 80 -0.59 -8.04 -16.89
CA PRO A 80 -1.17 -9.03 -17.78
C PRO A 80 -2.68 -8.90 -18.00
N THR A 81 -3.40 -8.43 -16.98
CA THR A 81 -4.87 -8.28 -16.97
C THR A 81 -5.36 -6.84 -17.02
N GLU A 82 -4.74 -5.91 -16.31
CA GLU A 82 -5.20 -4.51 -16.25
C GLU A 82 -4.56 -3.60 -17.30
N GLY A 83 -3.57 -4.07 -18.07
CA GLY A 83 -2.87 -3.30 -19.08
C GLY A 83 -1.88 -2.29 -18.48
N GLU A 84 -1.66 -1.16 -19.17
CA GLU A 84 -0.68 -0.16 -18.73
C GLU A 84 -1.11 0.56 -17.43
N TYR A 85 -0.21 0.61 -16.46
CA TYR A 85 -0.38 1.34 -15.21
C TYR A 85 0.89 2.09 -14.80
N TYR A 86 0.72 3.06 -13.90
CA TYR A 86 1.82 3.82 -13.33
C TYR A 86 2.20 3.28 -11.96
N ALA A 87 3.47 2.94 -11.78
CA ALA A 87 4.05 2.51 -10.52
C ALA A 87 5.05 3.56 -10.01
N THR A 88 4.89 3.98 -8.76
CA THR A 88 5.87 4.84 -8.09
C THR A 88 7.12 4.03 -7.73
N ARG A 89 8.30 4.59 -7.98
CA ARG A 89 9.56 4.00 -7.52
C ARG A 89 9.67 4.11 -6.01
N THR A 90 10.39 3.17 -5.40
CA THR A 90 10.82 3.28 -4.01
C THR A 90 11.54 4.61 -3.75
N PRO A 91 11.17 5.40 -2.72
CA PRO A 91 11.67 6.76 -2.54
C PRO A 91 13.14 6.84 -2.12
N PHE A 92 13.78 5.71 -1.82
CA PHE A 92 15.18 5.62 -1.44
C PHE A 92 15.95 4.68 -2.36
N ALA A 93 17.19 5.07 -2.68
CA ALA A 93 18.11 4.27 -3.47
C ALA A 93 19.05 3.48 -2.56
N MET A 94 19.20 2.18 -2.81
CA MET A 94 20.11 1.30 -2.09
C MET A 94 21.25 0.86 -3.02
N SER A 95 22.47 1.32 -2.75
CA SER A 95 23.62 1.09 -3.65
C SER A 95 24.08 -0.36 -3.73
N ARG A 96 23.87 -1.18 -2.68
CA ARG A 96 24.30 -2.59 -2.64
C ARG A 96 23.18 -3.58 -2.92
N THR A 97 21.96 -3.24 -2.53
CA THR A 97 20.77 -4.07 -2.69
C THR A 97 19.68 -3.22 -3.31
N PRO A 98 19.86 -2.81 -4.59
CA PRO A 98 18.87 -1.99 -5.27
C PRO A 98 17.54 -2.72 -5.26
N ILE A 99 16.47 -2.00 -4.93
CA ILE A 99 15.13 -2.58 -4.88
C ILE A 99 14.66 -2.77 -6.31
N SER A 100 14.54 -4.03 -6.71
CA SER A 100 13.91 -4.44 -7.96
C SER A 100 12.58 -5.10 -7.66
N PHE A 101 11.58 -4.81 -8.49
CA PHE A 101 10.33 -5.54 -8.51
C PHE A 101 10.39 -6.47 -9.71
N SER A 102 10.38 -7.77 -9.47
CA SER A 102 10.50 -8.80 -10.52
C SER A 102 9.16 -9.23 -11.12
N ARG A 103 8.04 -8.90 -10.47
CA ARG A 103 6.70 -9.27 -10.92
C ARG A 103 5.68 -8.18 -10.60
N HIS A 104 4.54 -8.22 -11.30
CA HIS A 104 3.38 -7.41 -10.98
C HIS A 104 2.66 -7.95 -9.74
N GLY A 105 1.64 -7.22 -9.27
CA GLY A 105 0.78 -7.76 -8.21
C GLY A 105 0.11 -9.03 -8.71
N PRO A 106 0.11 -10.13 -7.94
CA PRO A 106 -0.56 -11.35 -8.39
C PRO A 106 -2.08 -11.16 -8.40
N LEU A 107 -2.75 -11.89 -9.29
CA LEU A 107 -4.19 -12.05 -9.27
C LEU A 107 -4.62 -12.83 -8.02
N LEU A 108 -5.92 -12.71 -7.69
CA LEU A 108 -6.51 -13.49 -6.62
C LEU A 108 -6.36 -14.99 -6.92
N GLY A 109 -5.59 -15.67 -6.06
CA GLY A 109 -5.35 -17.10 -6.15
C GLY A 109 -4.36 -17.55 -7.22
N GLU A 110 -3.58 -16.64 -7.81
CA GLU A 110 -2.55 -16.97 -8.80
C GLU A 110 -1.45 -17.88 -8.23
N ASP A 111 -0.99 -17.57 -7.02
CA ASP A 111 0.08 -18.32 -6.34
C ASP A 111 -0.45 -19.50 -5.49
N THR A 112 -1.77 -19.76 -5.46
CA THR A 112 -2.39 -20.72 -4.51
C THR A 112 -1.84 -22.14 -4.66
N PHE A 113 -1.68 -22.63 -5.89
CA PHE A 113 -1.13 -23.96 -6.13
C PHE A 113 0.32 -24.07 -5.67
N THR A 114 1.17 -23.14 -6.13
CA THR A 114 2.60 -23.09 -5.78
C THR A 114 2.80 -23.05 -4.26
N ILE A 115 2.07 -22.19 -3.55
CA ILE A 115 2.21 -22.07 -2.09
C ILE A 115 1.77 -23.34 -1.37
N LEU A 116 0.66 -23.96 -1.77
CA LEU A 116 0.17 -25.16 -1.10
C LEU A 116 1.07 -26.38 -1.38
N GLU A 117 1.64 -26.48 -2.58
CA GLU A 117 2.63 -27.49 -2.92
C GLU A 117 3.94 -27.29 -2.14
N ASP A 118 4.43 -26.05 -2.02
CA ASP A 118 5.61 -25.71 -1.20
C ASP A 118 5.40 -26.04 0.29
N LEU A 119 4.15 -25.95 0.77
CA LEU A 119 3.77 -26.38 2.12
C LEU A 119 3.62 -27.90 2.27
N GLY A 120 3.80 -28.67 1.20
CA GLY A 120 3.78 -30.13 1.19
C GLY A 120 2.42 -30.77 0.94
N TYR A 121 1.42 -30.02 0.48
CA TYR A 121 0.16 -30.61 0.03
C TYR A 121 0.35 -31.29 -1.34
N SER A 122 -0.24 -32.48 -1.53
CA SER A 122 -0.23 -33.13 -2.84
C SER A 122 -1.11 -32.39 -3.84
N ALA A 123 -0.77 -32.46 -5.13
CA ALA A 123 -1.56 -31.88 -6.21
C ALA A 123 -3.04 -32.31 -6.15
N ASP A 124 -3.32 -33.60 -5.91
CA ASP A 124 -4.68 -34.12 -5.77
C ASP A 124 -5.43 -33.46 -4.61
N ARG A 125 -4.74 -33.20 -3.50
CA ARG A 125 -5.34 -32.55 -2.33
C ARG A 125 -5.62 -31.08 -2.60
N VAL A 126 -4.72 -30.37 -3.29
CA VAL A 126 -4.92 -28.97 -3.66
C VAL A 126 -6.11 -28.83 -4.62
N HIS A 127 -6.21 -29.71 -5.63
CA HIS A 127 -7.37 -29.75 -6.53
C HIS A 127 -8.67 -30.01 -5.77
N ALA A 128 -8.68 -30.97 -4.84
CA ALA A 128 -9.88 -31.21 -4.01
C ALA A 128 -10.28 -30.01 -3.15
N LEU A 129 -9.32 -29.21 -2.67
CA LEU A 129 -9.60 -27.97 -1.93
C LEU A 129 -10.18 -26.88 -2.83
N ALA A 130 -9.67 -26.75 -4.06
CA ALA A 130 -10.19 -25.82 -5.04
C ALA A 130 -11.61 -26.21 -5.50
N ASP A 131 -11.85 -27.49 -5.80
CA ASP A 131 -13.16 -28.02 -6.19
C ASP A 131 -14.21 -27.85 -5.08
N ALA A 132 -13.80 -28.03 -3.82
CA ALA A 132 -14.64 -27.77 -2.66
C ALA A 132 -14.84 -26.28 -2.34
N SER A 133 -14.27 -25.36 -3.15
CA SER A 133 -14.30 -23.91 -2.94
C SER A 133 -13.74 -23.47 -1.58
N VAL A 134 -12.82 -24.25 -1.00
CA VAL A 134 -12.13 -23.90 0.26
C VAL A 134 -11.03 -22.87 -0.02
N VAL A 135 -10.42 -22.95 -1.20
CA VAL A 135 -9.38 -22.01 -1.65
C VAL A 135 -9.73 -21.48 -3.03
N THR A 136 -9.44 -20.21 -3.27
CA THR A 136 -9.50 -19.62 -4.62
C THR A 136 -8.17 -19.89 -5.32
N ALA A 137 -8.22 -20.56 -6.46
CA ALA A 137 -7.06 -20.76 -7.31
C ALA A 137 -7.39 -20.37 -8.74
N THR A 138 -6.51 -19.59 -9.37
CA THR A 138 -6.56 -19.36 -10.81
C THR A 138 -5.73 -20.44 -11.46
N SER A 139 -6.28 -21.16 -12.46
CA SER A 139 -5.49 -22.12 -13.23
C SER A 139 -4.23 -21.43 -13.77
N PRO A 140 -3.04 -22.05 -13.72
CA PRO A 140 -1.79 -21.39 -14.08
C PRO A 140 -1.91 -20.80 -15.48
N GLN A 141 -1.91 -19.46 -15.59
CA GLN A 141 -1.82 -18.81 -16.89
C GLN A 141 -0.46 -19.19 -17.47
N ALA A 142 -0.47 -19.72 -18.70
CA ALA A 142 0.75 -19.96 -19.45
C ALA A 142 1.49 -18.63 -19.61
N THR A 143 2.56 -18.44 -18.83
CA THR A 143 3.47 -17.32 -18.95
C THR A 143 4.04 -17.30 -20.37
N SER A 144 3.61 -16.33 -21.18
CA SER A 144 4.22 -16.06 -22.48
C SER A 144 5.56 -15.36 -22.27
N SER A 145 6.62 -16.03 -22.74
CA SER A 145 7.99 -15.62 -23.11
C SER A 145 8.53 -14.26 -22.67
#